data_AF-A0A0F7F7H0-F1
#
_entry.id   AF-A0A0F7F7H0-F1
#
_cell.length_a   1.000
_cell.length_b   1.000
_cell.length_c   1.000
_cell.angle_alpha   90.00
_cell.angle_beta   90.00
_cell.angle_gamma   90.00
#
_symmetry.space_group_name_H-M   'P 1'
#
loop_
_entity.id
_entity.type
_entity.pdbx_description
1 polymer ?
#
loop_
_entity_poly.entity_id
_entity_poly.type
_entity_poly.pdbx_seq_one_letter_code
_entity_poly.pdbx_strand_id
1 'polypeptide(L)'
;MHFKLKDRHGNIISPFINADHKQVIRLNDTEYEIIEPSENADESSLMSSLIADFDADPDIRKMIKESELAIEKGHVFSTKQVIEMIKNREL
;
A
#
# COMPACT_ATOMS: atom_id res chain seq x y z
N MET A 1 8.12 -12.10 1.29
CA MET A 1 7.45 -13.36 1.71
C MET A 1 8.44 -14.54 1.61
N HIS A 2 8.39 -15.53 2.51
CA HIS A 2 9.22 -16.75 2.45
C HIS A 2 8.34 -18.00 2.30
N PHE A 3 7.92 -18.33 1.08
CA PHE A 3 7.22 -19.61 0.84
C PHE A 3 8.20 -20.69 0.38
N LYS A 4 7.92 -21.93 0.76
CA LYS A 4 8.61 -23.14 0.29
C LYS A 4 7.54 -24.11 -0.18
N LEU A 5 7.81 -24.83 -1.26
CA LEU A 5 6.91 -25.86 -1.76
C LEU A 5 7.34 -27.21 -1.18
N LYS A 6 6.36 -28.04 -0.80
CA LYS A 6 6.58 -29.43 -0.41
C LYS A 6 5.79 -30.32 -1.36
N ASP A 7 6.46 -31.23 -2.05
CA ASP A 7 5.78 -32.17 -2.94
C ASP A 7 5.09 -33.31 -2.15
N ARG A 8 4.36 -34.18 -2.87
CA ARG A 8 3.66 -35.33 -2.27
C ARG A 8 4.59 -36.39 -1.69
N HIS A 9 5.87 -36.37 -2.04
CA HIS A 9 6.91 -37.28 -1.55
C HIS A 9 7.67 -36.70 -0.35
N GLY A 10 7.40 -35.45 0.00
CA GLY A 10 7.99 -34.74 1.13
C GLY A 10 9.24 -33.94 0.78
N ASN A 11 9.62 -33.84 -0.50
CA ASN A 11 10.76 -33.03 -0.93
C ASN A 11 10.41 -31.55 -0.83
N ILE A 12 11.36 -30.76 -0.33
CA ILE A 12 11.20 -29.31 -0.17
C ILE A 12 11.87 -28.61 -1.35
N ILE A 13 11.09 -27.89 -2.15
CA ILE A 13 11.58 -26.99 -3.20
C ILE A 13 11.60 -25.58 -2.63
N SER A 14 12.81 -25.02 -2.53
CA SER A 14 13.04 -23.66 -2.03
C SER A 14 13.27 -22.70 -3.19
N PRO A 15 12.73 -21.48 -3.13
CA PRO A 15 13.00 -20.45 -4.13
C PRO A 15 14.43 -19.92 -4.04
N PHE A 16 14.96 -19.45 -5.16
CA PHE A 16 16.27 -18.79 -5.26
C PHE A 16 16.22 -17.60 -6.23
N ILE A 17 17.27 -16.79 -6.23
CA ILE A 17 17.44 -15.67 -7.15
C ILE A 17 18.25 -16.14 -8.36
N ASN A 18 17.71 -16.01 -9.57
CA ASN A 18 18.40 -16.39 -10.80
C ASN A 18 19.36 -15.28 -11.29
N ALA A 19 19.99 -15.49 -12.45
CA ALA A 19 20.93 -14.53 -13.05
C ALA A 19 20.27 -13.17 -13.39
N ASP A 20 18.98 -13.18 -13.73
CA ASP A 20 18.19 -11.98 -14.02
C ASP A 20 17.67 -11.27 -12.76
N HIS A 21 18.16 -11.66 -11.58
CA HIS A 21 17.74 -11.13 -10.27
C HIS A 21 16.25 -11.35 -9.97
N LYS A 22 15.64 -12.39 -10.57
CA LYS A 22 14.24 -12.77 -10.35
C LYS A 22 14.13 -13.91 -9.35
N GLN A 23 13.06 -13.89 -8.55
CA GLN A 23 12.75 -15.00 -7.64
C GLN A 23 12.11 -16.15 -8.43
N VAL A 24 12.74 -17.31 -8.41
CA VAL A 24 12.30 -18.49 -9.20
C VAL A 24 12.29 -19.76 -8.34
N ILE A 25 11.53 -20.76 -8.79
CA ILE A 25 11.64 -22.16 -8.35
C ILE A 25 12.04 -23.03 -9.54
N ARG A 26 12.78 -24.12 -9.28
CA ARG A 26 13.11 -25.11 -10.31
C ARG A 26 12.38 -26.42 -10.05
N LEU A 27 11.63 -26.89 -11.05
CA LEU A 27 10.90 -28.15 -11.03
C LEU A 27 11.23 -28.90 -12.32
N ASN A 28 11.70 -30.15 -12.23
CA ASN A 28 12.05 -30.99 -13.41
C ASN A 28 12.92 -30.23 -14.43
N ASP A 29 14.00 -29.62 -13.96
CA ASP A 29 14.93 -28.79 -14.77
C ASP A 29 14.31 -27.58 -15.50
N THR A 30 13.05 -27.26 -15.19
CA THR A 30 12.36 -26.08 -15.70
C THR A 30 12.27 -25.01 -14.62
N GLU A 31 12.63 -23.77 -14.95
CA GLU A 31 12.51 -22.62 -14.04
C GLU A 31 11.14 -21.95 -14.19
N TYR A 32 10.51 -21.67 -13.05
CA TYR A 32 9.24 -20.96 -12.97
C TYR A 32 9.46 -19.69 -12.16
N GLU A 33 9.11 -18.55 -12.76
CA GLU A 33 9.13 -17.26 -12.09
C GLU A 33 8.02 -17.19 -11.04
N ILE A 34 8.39 -16.71 -9.86
CA ILE A 34 7.45 -16.41 -8.80
C ILE A 34 6.91 -15.03 -9.07
N ILE A 35 5.67 -14.98 -9.53
CA ILE A 35 4.92 -13.74 -9.62
C ILE A 35 4.27 -13.55 -8.25
N GLU A 36 4.71 -12.54 -7.50
CA GLU A 36 3.96 -12.13 -6.31
C GLU A 36 2.52 -11.82 -6.75
N PRO A 37 1.49 -12.31 -6.03
CA PRO A 37 0.13 -11.87 -6.32
C PRO A 37 0.16 -10.36 -6.29
N SER A 38 -0.07 -9.71 -7.44
CA SER A 38 -0.04 -8.26 -7.46
C SER A 38 -1.10 -7.82 -6.47
N GLU A 39 -0.72 -7.02 -5.49
CA GLU A 39 -1.68 -6.35 -4.61
C GLU A 39 -2.65 -5.44 -5.40
N ASN A 40 -2.54 -5.39 -6.74
CA ASN A 40 -3.15 -4.41 -7.61
C ASN A 40 -4.04 -4.95 -8.74
N ALA A 41 -4.34 -6.24 -8.83
CA ALA A 41 -5.26 -6.68 -9.90
C ALA A 41 -6.73 -6.34 -9.59
N ASP A 42 -7.13 -6.42 -8.32
CA ASP A 42 -8.50 -6.11 -7.88
C ASP A 42 -8.56 -5.02 -6.79
N GLU A 43 -7.57 -4.88 -5.91
CA GLU A 43 -7.61 -3.84 -4.86
C GLU A 43 -7.20 -2.45 -5.37
N SER A 44 -6.33 -2.35 -6.37
CA SER A 44 -6.01 -1.08 -7.03
C SER A 44 -7.21 -0.52 -7.78
N SER A 45 -8.05 -1.37 -8.37
CA SER A 45 -9.30 -0.96 -9.03
C SER A 45 -10.32 -0.45 -8.01
N LEU A 46 -10.44 -1.11 -6.86
CA LEU A 46 -11.30 -0.66 -5.75
C LEU A 46 -10.79 0.64 -5.10
N MET A 47 -9.48 0.77 -4.85
CA MET A 47 -8.92 2.02 -4.33
C MET A 47 -9.02 3.17 -5.33
N SER A 48 -8.81 2.92 -6.63
CA SER A 48 -8.94 3.95 -7.66
C SER A 48 -10.39 4.43 -7.81
N SER A 49 -11.36 3.53 -7.69
CA SER A 49 -12.79 3.90 -7.72
C SER A 49 -13.20 4.68 -6.46
N LEU A 50 -12.73 4.28 -5.28
CA LEU A 50 -12.95 5.05 -4.05
C LEU A 50 -12.34 6.46 -4.11
N ILE A 51 -11.12 6.60 -4.64
CA ILE A 51 -10.49 7.91 -4.85
C ILE A 51 -11.30 8.75 -5.85
N ALA A 52 -11.77 8.15 -6.93
CA ALA A 52 -12.60 8.86 -7.92
C ALA A 52 -13.93 9.35 -7.32
N ASP A 53 -14.53 8.59 -6.40
CA ASP A 53 -15.74 9.01 -5.68
C ASP A 53 -15.47 10.19 -4.73
N PHE A 54 -14.33 10.18 -4.03
CA PHE A 54 -13.90 11.31 -3.19
C PHE A 54 -13.57 12.56 -4.01
N ASP A 55 -12.96 12.40 -5.17
CA ASP A 55 -12.67 13.51 -6.10
C ASP A 55 -13.94 14.04 -6.80
N ALA A 56 -15.01 13.24 -6.89
CA ALA A 56 -16.27 13.72 -7.44
C ALA A 56 -17.04 14.63 -6.47
N ASP A 57 -16.82 14.49 -5.15
CA ASP A 57 -17.50 15.26 -4.12
C ASP A 57 -16.91 16.69 -4.00
N PRO A 58 -17.72 17.75 -4.24
CA PRO A 58 -17.25 19.13 -4.20
C PRO A 58 -16.85 19.61 -2.80
N ASP A 59 -17.47 19.09 -1.73
CA ASP A 59 -17.16 19.47 -0.36
C ASP A 59 -15.84 18.83 0.08
N ILE A 60 -15.62 17.58 -0.30
CA ILE A 60 -14.36 16.87 -0.04
C ILE A 60 -13.21 17.52 -0.81
N ARG A 61 -13.41 17.84 -2.10
CA ARG A 61 -12.41 18.58 -2.89
C ARG A 61 -12.06 19.92 -2.27
N LYS A 62 -13.06 20.65 -1.75
CA LYS A 62 -12.83 21.93 -1.07
C LYS A 62 -12.02 21.73 0.21
N MET A 63 -12.38 20.75 1.04
CA MET A 63 -11.68 20.41 2.28
C MET A 63 -10.21 20.01 2.03
N ILE A 64 -9.95 19.18 1.00
CA ILE A 64 -8.59 18.79 0.60
C ILE A 64 -7.78 20.03 0.23
N LYS A 65 -8.31 20.88 -0.65
CA LYS A 65 -7.62 22.10 -1.11
C LYS A 65 -7.31 23.08 0.02
N GLU A 66 -8.24 23.25 0.96
CA GLU A 66 -8.03 24.09 2.15
C GLU A 66 -6.94 23.50 3.06
N SER A 67 -6.92 22.17 3.19
CA SER A 67 -5.92 21.45 3.97
C SER A 67 -4.51 21.55 3.35
N GLU A 68 -4.38 21.38 2.04
CA GLU A 68 -3.11 21.55 1.31
C GLU A 68 -2.53 22.95 1.52
N LEU A 69 -3.37 23.99 1.35
CA LEU A 69 -2.95 25.37 1.57
C LEU A 69 -2.54 25.64 3.02
N ALA A 70 -3.23 25.03 3.99
CA ALA A 70 -2.87 25.13 5.40
C ALA A 70 -1.50 24.49 5.68
N ILE A 71 -1.23 23.32 5.10
CA ILE A 71 0.05 22.61 5.22
C ILE A 71 1.19 23.44 4.62
N GLU A 72 1.01 23.96 3.41
CA GLU A 72 2.01 24.81 2.74
C GLU A 72 2.37 26.05 3.57
N LYS A 73 1.38 26.64 4.25
CA LYS A 73 1.58 27.79 5.12
C LYS A 73 2.08 27.42 6.52
N GLY A 74 2.26 26.14 6.83
CA GLY A 74 2.68 25.66 8.15
C GLY A 74 1.58 25.71 9.22
N HIS A 75 0.31 25.88 8.85
CA HIS A 75 -0.85 25.84 9.74
C HIS A 75 -1.24 24.39 10.05
N VAL A 76 -0.30 23.63 10.61
CA VAL A 76 -0.49 22.23 11.00
C VAL A 76 -0.34 22.13 12.51
N PHE A 77 -1.32 21.54 13.16
CA PHE A 77 -1.30 21.32 14.59
C PHE A 77 -0.99 19.86 14.88
N SER A 78 -0.03 19.63 15.79
CA SER A 78 0.15 18.30 16.37
C SER A 78 -1.04 17.94 17.24
N THR A 79 -1.26 16.63 17.44
CA THR A 79 -2.33 16.14 18.33
C THR A 79 -2.25 16.76 19.73
N LYS A 80 -1.04 16.98 20.26
CA LYS A 80 -0.85 17.63 21.57
C LYS A 80 -1.33 19.08 21.57
N GLN A 81 -0.99 19.85 20.54
CA GLN A 81 -1.43 21.24 20.39
C GLN A 81 -2.96 21.33 20.26
N VAL A 82 -3.58 20.43 19.49
CA VAL A 82 -5.04 20.37 19.38
C VAL A 82 -5.68 20.07 20.74
N ILE A 83 -5.14 19.12 21.50
CA ILE A 83 -5.63 18.80 22.86
C ILE A 83 -5.53 20.01 23.79
N GLU A 84 -4.44 20.79 23.71
CA GLU A 84 -4.26 22.00 24.52
C GLU A 84 -5.24 23.11 24.11
N MET A 85 -5.40 23.38 22.81
CA MET A 85 -6.35 24.36 22.31
C MET A 85 -7.79 24.05 22.72
N ILE A 86 -8.19 22.77 22.68
CA ILE A 86 -9.51 22.32 23.18
C ILE A 86 -9.64 22.60 24.69
N LYS A 87 -8.62 22.25 25.48
CA LYS A 87 -8.63 22.52 26.93
C LYS A 87 -8.74 24.03 27.23
N ASN A 88 -8.12 24.85 26.40
CA ASN A 88 -8.11 26.30 26.52
C ASN A 88 -9.35 27.00 25.89
N ARG A 89 -10.23 26.25 25.20
CA ARG A 89 -11.38 26.79 24.42
C ARG A 89 -10.97 27.76 23.32
N GLU A 90 -9.85 27.48 22.67
CA GLU A 90 -9.30 28.23 21.54
C GLU A 90 -9.67 27.60 20.19
N LEU A 91 -10.53 26.58 20.22
CA LEU A 91 -11.10 25.82 19.11
C LEU A 91 -12.63 25.76 19.26
#